data_AF-A0AA42ZMX4-F1
#
_entry.id   AF-A0AA42ZMX4-F1
#
_cell.length_a   1.000
_cell.length_b   1.000
_cell.length_c   1.000
_cell.angle_alpha   90.00
_cell.angle_beta   90.00
_cell.angle_gamma   90.00
#
_symmetry.space_group_name_H-M   'P 1'
#
loop_
_entity.id
_entity.type
_entity.pdbx_description
1 polymer ?
#
loop_
_entity_poly.entity_id
_entity_poly.type
_entity_poly.pdbx_seq_one_letter_code
_entity_poly.pdbx_strand_id
1 'polypeptide(L)'
;MRVVVVVTALLVVSAGAWWWAGIPRTPKELYEARCSACHALADLSRRRPEEMVAIIDTMRHRNGAASVIGETEAQEIIGYLKSLKNP
;
A
#
# COMPACT_ATOMS: atom_id res chain seq x y z
N MET A 1 16.64 28.52 26.10
CA MET A 1 16.11 28.64 24.72
C MET A 1 16.84 27.77 23.70
N ARG A 2 18.18 27.81 23.57
CA ARG A 2 18.91 27.02 22.54
C ARG A 2 18.71 25.49 22.62
N VAL A 3 18.69 24.92 23.83
CA VAL A 3 18.52 23.46 24.03
C VAL A 3 17.13 22.98 23.59
N VAL A 4 16.08 23.77 23.90
CA VAL A 4 14.71 23.44 23.50
C VAL A 4 14.58 23.39 21.98
N VAL A 5 15.13 24.36 21.26
CA VAL A 5 15.11 24.41 19.78
C VAL A 5 15.80 23.20 19.14
N VAL A 6 16.91 22.73 19.70
CA VAL A 6 17.64 21.56 19.19
C VAL A 6 16.85 20.28 19.40
N VAL A 7 16.20 20.12 20.55
CA VAL A 7 15.38 18.93 20.85
C VAL A 7 14.15 18.87 19.94
N THR A 8 13.43 19.99 19.72
CA THR A 8 12.29 19.99 18.79
C THR A 8 12.72 19.72 17.35
N ALA A 9 13.85 20.28 16.89
CA ALA A 9 14.36 20.02 15.55
C ALA A 9 14.69 18.53 15.33
N LEU A 10 15.32 17.87 16.32
CA LEU A 10 15.62 16.44 16.24
C LEU A 10 14.35 15.58 16.20
N LEU A 11 13.33 15.92 16.99
CA LEU A 11 12.05 15.20 16.99
C LEU A 11 11.33 15.30 15.64
N VAL A 12 11.29 16.48 15.02
CA VAL A 12 10.67 16.67 13.69
C VAL A 12 11.43 15.89 12.61
N VAL A 13 12.76 15.92 12.63
CA VAL A 13 13.58 15.16 11.65
C VAL A 13 13.38 13.65 11.83
N SER A 14 13.35 13.16 13.07
CA SER A 14 13.11 11.74 13.33
C SER A 14 11.70 11.32 12.89
N ALA A 15 10.65 12.10 13.19
CA ALA A 15 9.30 11.81 12.72
C ALA A 15 9.22 11.79 11.18
N GLY A 16 9.90 12.73 10.51
CA GLY A 16 10.00 12.77 9.05
C GLY A 16 10.72 11.54 8.47
N ALA A 17 11.83 11.12 9.07
CA ALA A 17 12.58 9.93 8.63
C ALA A 17 11.77 8.64 8.80
N TRP A 18 11.04 8.51 9.92
CA TRP A 18 10.16 7.37 10.17
C TRP A 18 8.98 7.33 9.18
N TRP A 19 8.39 8.48 8.85
CA TRP A 19 7.35 8.57 7.82
C TRP A 19 7.88 8.18 6.44
N TRP A 20 9.05 8.68 6.06
CA TRP A 20 9.67 8.42 4.75
C TRP A 20 10.08 6.95 4.56
N ALA A 21 10.45 6.26 5.63
CA ALA A 21 10.79 4.85 5.60
C ALA A 21 9.57 3.93 5.36
N GLY A 22 8.36 4.38 5.71
CA GLY A 22 7.12 3.61 5.55
C GLY A 22 6.45 3.73 4.18
N ILE A 23 7.01 4.51 3.25
CA ILE A 23 6.43 4.71 1.92
C ILE A 23 6.81 3.51 1.02
N PRO A 24 5.82 2.76 0.49
CA PRO A 24 6.09 1.68 -0.45
C PRO A 24 6.73 2.22 -1.73
N ARG A 25 7.82 1.60 -2.18
CA ARG A 25 8.60 2.03 -3.36
C ARG A 25 8.42 1.13 -4.57
N THR A 26 7.86 -0.06 -4.37
CA THR A 26 7.57 -1.01 -5.45
C THR A 26 6.09 -1.35 -5.49
N PRO A 27 5.54 -1.74 -6.66
CA PRO A 27 4.16 -2.21 -6.75
C PRO A 27 3.88 -3.43 -5.85
N LYS A 28 4.88 -4.28 -5.61
CA LYS A 28 4.80 -5.39 -4.66
C LYS A 28 4.63 -4.89 -3.22
N GLU A 29 5.48 -3.97 -2.77
CA GLU A 29 5.39 -3.39 -1.43
C GLU A 29 4.08 -2.64 -1.23
N LEU A 30 3.60 -1.93 -2.26
CA LEU A 30 2.31 -1.26 -2.23
C LEU A 30 1.17 -2.27 -2.07
N TYR A 31 1.18 -3.35 -2.88
CA TYR A 31 0.20 -4.43 -2.75
C TYR A 31 0.21 -5.04 -1.34
N GLU A 32 1.39 -5.40 -0.82
CA GLU A 32 1.51 -5.99 0.51
C GLU A 32 1.00 -5.04 1.59
N ALA A 33 1.48 -3.79 1.61
CA ALA A 33 1.11 -2.80 2.63
C ALA A 33 -0.39 -2.47 2.62
N ARG A 34 -1.00 -2.33 1.44
CA ARG A 34 -2.42 -1.96 1.33
C ARG A 34 -3.35 -3.14 1.53
N CYS A 35 -3.08 -4.27 0.89
CA CYS A 35 -3.97 -5.43 0.95
C CYS A 35 -3.86 -6.21 2.26
N SER A 36 -2.76 -6.08 3.01
CA SER A 36 -2.63 -6.68 4.35
C SER A 36 -3.18 -5.81 5.48
N ALA A 37 -3.65 -4.59 5.19
CA ALA A 37 -4.08 -3.63 6.23
C ALA A 37 -5.34 -4.09 6.98
N CYS A 38 -6.19 -4.90 6.35
CA CYS A 38 -7.45 -5.36 6.94
C CYS A 38 -7.44 -6.85 7.30
N HIS A 39 -6.70 -7.67 6.56
CA HIS A 39 -6.64 -9.13 6.76
C HIS A 39 -5.37 -9.71 6.11
N ALA A 40 -5.05 -10.98 6.37
CA ALA A 40 -3.95 -11.66 5.69
C ALA A 40 -4.18 -11.77 4.17
N LEU A 41 -3.10 -11.75 3.39
CA LEU A 41 -3.17 -11.89 1.94
C LEU A 41 -3.64 -13.30 1.56
N ALA A 42 -4.60 -13.37 0.64
CA ALA A 42 -5.08 -14.64 0.10
C ALA A 42 -4.11 -15.21 -0.94
N ASP A 43 -4.11 -16.53 -1.12
CA ASP A 43 -3.43 -17.16 -2.26
C ASP A 43 -4.17 -16.84 -3.56
N LEU A 44 -3.48 -16.12 -4.45
CA LEU A 44 -3.98 -15.69 -5.76
C LEU A 44 -3.44 -16.57 -6.91
N SER A 45 -2.71 -17.66 -6.62
CA SER A 45 -2.09 -18.55 -7.62
C SER A 45 -3.08 -19.12 -8.64
N ARG A 46 -4.30 -19.44 -8.22
CA ARG A 46 -5.37 -20.02 -9.07
C ARG A 46 -6.32 -19.01 -9.70
N ARG A 47 -6.17 -17.72 -9.41
CA ARG A 47 -7.04 -16.65 -9.95
C ARG A 47 -6.59 -16.26 -11.35
N ARG A 48 -7.55 -15.98 -12.23
CA ARG A 48 -7.28 -15.37 -13.55
C ARG A 48 -7.03 -13.86 -13.43
N PRO A 49 -6.30 -13.23 -14.37
CA PRO A 49 -6.03 -11.79 -14.34
C PRO A 49 -7.29 -10.92 -14.20
N GLU A 50 -8.36 -11.24 -14.93
CA GLU A 50 -9.65 -10.56 -14.86
C GLU A 50 -10.33 -10.68 -13.49
N GLU A 51 -10.13 -11.80 -12.80
CA GLU A 51 -10.66 -12.01 -11.44
C GLU A 51 -9.90 -11.17 -10.41
N MET A 52 -8.61 -10.91 -10.63
CA MET A 52 -7.82 -10.05 -9.75
C MET A 52 -8.32 -8.61 -9.77
N VAL A 53 -8.69 -8.09 -10.94
CA VAL A 53 -9.30 -6.76 -11.08
C VAL A 53 -10.59 -6.69 -10.27
N ALA A 54 -11.47 -7.68 -10.44
CA ALA A 54 -12.74 -7.74 -9.73
C ALA A 54 -12.57 -7.84 -8.20
N ILE A 55 -11.50 -8.48 -7.71
CA ILE A 55 -11.16 -8.52 -6.29
C ILE A 55 -10.84 -7.11 -5.78
N ILE A 56 -9.98 -6.37 -6.47
CA ILE A 56 -9.60 -5.00 -6.05
C ILE A 56 -10.83 -4.08 -6.02
N ASP A 57 -11.68 -4.12 -7.05
CA ASP A 57 -12.94 -3.36 -7.08
C ASP A 57 -13.86 -3.73 -5.93
N THR A 58 -14.04 -5.03 -5.68
CA THR A 58 -14.88 -5.51 -4.58
C THR A 58 -14.33 -5.02 -3.23
N MET A 59 -13.03 -5.12 -3.02
CA MET A 59 -12.41 -4.66 -1.78
C MET A 59 -12.61 -3.16 -1.57
N ARG A 60 -12.41 -2.35 -2.62
CA ARG A 60 -12.56 -0.89 -2.54
C ARG A 60 -14.00 -0.46 -2.33
N HIS A 61 -14.93 -0.98 -3.13
CA HIS A 61 -16.29 -0.46 -3.19
C HIS A 61 -17.28 -1.16 -2.26
N ARG A 62 -16.99 -2.40 -1.83
CA ARG A 62 -17.90 -3.20 -1.00
C ARG A 62 -17.34 -3.54 0.38
N ASN A 63 -16.02 -3.61 0.53
CA ASN A 63 -15.37 -4.01 1.79
C ASN A 63 -14.58 -2.87 2.46
N GLY A 64 -14.82 -1.62 2.08
CA GLY A 64 -14.28 -0.44 2.76
C GLY A 64 -12.81 -0.11 2.46
N ALA A 65 -12.15 -0.83 1.56
CA ALA A 65 -10.74 -0.60 1.25
C ALA A 65 -10.49 0.71 0.49
N ALA A 66 -11.53 1.42 0.03
CA ALA A 66 -11.38 2.77 -0.54
C ALA A 66 -10.79 3.79 0.45
N SER A 67 -10.85 3.52 1.76
CA SER A 67 -10.21 4.34 2.79
C SER A 67 -8.67 4.21 2.85
N VAL A 68 -8.12 3.12 2.30
CA VAL A 68 -6.69 2.79 2.36
C VAL A 68 -6.06 2.58 0.98
N ILE A 69 -6.86 2.43 -0.08
CA ILE A 69 -6.42 2.26 -1.47
C ILE A 69 -7.05 3.37 -2.32
N GLY A 70 -6.25 4.35 -2.69
CA GLY A 70 -6.62 5.39 -3.64
C GLY A 70 -6.79 4.86 -5.07
N GLU A 71 -7.32 5.69 -5.97
CA GLU A 71 -7.56 5.28 -7.38
C GLU A 71 -6.25 4.93 -8.10
N THR A 72 -5.22 5.79 -7.98
CA THR A 72 -3.90 5.53 -8.59
C THR A 72 -3.26 4.26 -8.05
N GLU A 73 -3.28 4.07 -6.73
CA GLU A 73 -2.74 2.87 -6.09
C GLU A 73 -3.50 1.61 -6.53
N ALA A 74 -4.81 1.69 -6.73
CA ALA A 74 -5.60 0.57 -7.24
C ALA A 74 -5.11 0.14 -8.62
N GLN A 75 -4.84 1.09 -9.52
CA GLN A 75 -4.33 0.79 -10.86
C GLN A 75 -2.92 0.18 -10.81
N GLU A 76 -2.05 0.67 -9.93
CA GLU A 76 -0.70 0.11 -9.73
C GLU A 76 -0.75 -1.32 -9.20
N ILE A 77 -1.59 -1.59 -8.20
CA ILE A 77 -1.80 -2.94 -7.65
C ILE A 77 -2.37 -3.87 -8.72
N ILE A 78 -3.34 -3.41 -9.52
CA ILE A 78 -3.88 -4.19 -10.64
C ILE A 78 -2.77 -4.52 -11.66
N GLY A 79 -1.93 -3.55 -11.99
CA GLY A 79 -0.79 -3.74 -12.90
C GLY A 79 0.19 -4.80 -12.38
N TYR A 80 0.54 -4.73 -11.09
CA TYR A 80 1.38 -5.72 -10.43
C TYR A 80 0.78 -7.12 -10.46
N LEU A 81 -0.48 -7.26 -10.08
CA LEU A 81 -1.16 -8.55 -10.05
C LEU A 81 -1.24 -9.19 -11.45
N LYS A 82 -1.42 -8.38 -12.50
CA LYS A 82 -1.39 -8.86 -13.89
C LYS A 82 -0.01 -9.32 -14.35
N SER A 83 1.07 -8.65 -13.93
CA SER A 83 2.43 -9.04 -14.32
C SER A 83 2.84 -10.40 -13.72
N LEU A 84 2.29 -10.79 -12.56
CA LEU A 84 2.50 -12.11 -11.98
C LEU A 84 1.93 -13.26 -12.83
N LYS A 85 1.02 -12.99 -13.77
CA LYS A 85 0.37 -14.01 -14.63
C LYS A 85 0.92 -14.06 -16.04
N ASN A 86 1.61 -13.02 -16.48
CA ASN A 86 2.27 -12.95 -17.78
C ASN A 86 3.74 -12.54 -17.55
N PRO A 87 4.56 -13.45 -17.00
CA PRO A 87 5.94 -13.15 -16.63
C PRO A 87 6.84 -12.84 -17.85
#